data_AF-A0A521KZA5-F1
#
_entry.id   AF-A0A521KZA5-F1
#
_cell.length_a   1.000
_cell.length_b   1.000
_cell.length_c   1.000
_cell.angle_alpha   90.00
_cell.angle_beta   90.00
_cell.angle_gamma   90.00
#
_symmetry.space_group_name_H-M   'P 1'
#
loop_
_entity.id
_entity.type
_entity.pdbx_description
1 polymer ?
#
loop_
_entity_poly.entity_id
_entity_poly.type
_entity_poly.pdbx_seq_one_letter_code
_entity_poly.pdbx_strand_id
1 'polypeptide(L)'
;MARLLTVLAVAFGTILAAVPFSPADAQWVFVARKALGRIHQMTEGQQNGRSGYDFATVILDAPADKVFSTALEMARKNTSVRILMQDPSQRRLQIAEGDRTATLNVAVFNDDVSQLMIA
;
A
#
# COMPACT_ATOMS: atom_id res chain seq x y z
N MET A 1 -14.17 0.60 70.08
CA MET A 1 -13.63 1.62 69.15
C MET A 1 -12.16 1.44 68.75
N ALA A 2 -11.38 0.51 69.32
CA ALA A 2 -9.98 0.29 68.92
C ALA A 2 -9.73 -0.85 67.91
N ARG A 3 -10.72 -1.73 67.67
CA ARG A 3 -10.61 -2.85 66.71
C ARG A 3 -11.02 -2.50 65.27
N LEU A 4 -11.64 -1.34 65.06
CA LEU A 4 -12.15 -0.91 63.75
C LEU A 4 -11.11 -0.12 62.93
N LEU A 5 -10.15 0.52 63.61
CA LEU A 5 -9.13 1.39 62.99
C LEU A 5 -7.89 0.60 62.50
N THR A 6 -7.54 -0.51 63.16
CA THR A 6 -6.34 -1.29 62.82
C THR A 6 -6.55 -2.23 61.63
N VAL A 7 -7.77 -2.75 61.44
CA VAL A 7 -8.10 -3.60 60.28
C VAL A 7 -8.21 -2.78 58.99
N LEU A 8 -8.64 -1.52 59.09
CA LEU A 8 -8.69 -0.60 57.96
C LEU A 8 -7.29 -0.26 57.42
N ALA A 9 -6.28 -0.22 58.28
CA ALA A 9 -4.89 0.11 57.92
C ALA A 9 -4.14 -1.06 57.24
N VAL A 10 -4.44 -2.31 57.59
CA VAL A 10 -3.84 -3.49 56.93
C VAL A 10 -4.54 -3.81 55.60
N ALA A 11 -5.82 -3.46 55.47
CA ALA A 11 -6.57 -3.60 54.22
C ALA A 11 -6.12 -2.61 53.13
N PHE A 12 -5.56 -1.44 53.48
CA PHE A 12 -5.12 -0.45 52.49
C PHE A 12 -3.72 -0.70 51.94
N GLY A 13 -2.84 -1.37 52.70
CA GLY A 13 -1.46 -1.67 52.28
C GLY A 13 -1.30 -2.89 51.37
N THR A 14 -2.32 -3.75 51.28
CA THR A 14 -2.25 -5.00 50.50
C THR A 14 -2.94 -4.94 49.14
N ILE A 15 -3.72 -3.89 48.86
CA ILE A 15 -4.43 -3.75 47.57
C ILE A 15 -3.53 -3.13 46.47
N LEU A 16 -2.42 -2.48 46.83
CA LEU A 16 -1.53 -1.81 45.86
C LEU A 16 -0.48 -2.72 45.19
N ALA A 17 -0.34 -3.98 45.62
CA ALA A 17 0.69 -4.89 45.08
C ALA A 17 0.18 -5.87 44.01
N ALA A 18 -1.12 -5.88 43.73
CA ALA A 18 -1.74 -6.79 42.76
C ALA A 18 -2.27 -6.05 41.53
N VAL A 19 -1.54 -5.03 41.05
CA VAL A 19 -1.79 -4.46 39.72
C VAL A 19 -1.19 -5.44 38.70
N PRO A 20 -1.99 -6.20 37.93
CA PRO A 20 -1.44 -6.94 36.82
C PRO A 20 -0.85 -5.90 35.86
N PHE A 21 0.46 -5.94 35.67
CA PHE A 21 1.14 -5.26 34.59
C PHE A 21 0.45 -5.73 33.30
N SER A 22 -0.42 -4.88 32.75
CA SER A 22 -0.98 -5.13 31.44
C SER A 22 0.20 -5.20 30.48
N PRO A 23 0.32 -6.25 29.64
CA PRO A 23 1.26 -6.16 28.53
C PRO A 23 0.85 -4.92 27.75
N ALA A 24 1.79 -3.98 27.65
CA ALA A 24 1.63 -2.87 26.73
C ALA A 24 1.34 -3.48 25.36
N ASP A 25 0.14 -3.24 24.82
CA ASP A 25 -0.21 -3.43 23.42
C ASP A 25 0.62 -2.41 22.60
N ALA A 26 1.93 -2.63 22.61
CA ALA A 26 2.89 -1.85 21.90
C ALA A 26 2.79 -2.23 20.43
N GLN A 27 2.32 -1.25 19.66
CA GLN A 27 2.73 -0.98 18.29
C GLN A 27 2.14 -1.84 17.18
N TRP A 28 0.81 -1.96 17.12
CA TRP A 28 0.15 -2.24 15.83
C TRP A 28 -0.27 -0.97 15.07
N VAL A 29 -0.19 0.21 15.70
CA VAL A 29 -0.63 1.50 15.12
C VAL A 29 0.41 2.15 14.19
N PHE A 30 1.60 1.54 14.00
CA PHE A 30 2.65 2.05 13.09
C PHE A 30 2.93 1.19 11.85
N VAL A 31 2.13 0.16 11.54
CA VAL A 31 2.27 -0.58 10.26
C VAL A 31 1.34 0.00 9.19
N ALA A 32 1.34 1.33 9.04
CA ALA A 32 0.55 2.02 8.01
C ALA A 32 1.38 2.80 6.98
N ARG A 33 2.70 2.98 7.13
CA ARG A 33 3.45 3.82 6.17
C ARG A 33 4.89 3.37 5.96
N LYS A 34 5.10 2.37 5.11
CA LYS A 34 6.16 2.48 4.11
C LYS A 34 5.91 1.52 2.97
N ALA A 35 5.51 2.08 1.85
CA ALA A 35 5.45 1.41 0.57
C ALA A 35 6.72 0.58 0.35
N LEU A 36 6.55 -0.70 -0.02
CA LEU A 36 7.57 -1.43 -0.77
C LEU A 36 7.58 -0.95 -2.24
N GLY A 37 7.53 0.36 -2.42
CA GLY A 37 7.86 1.03 -3.67
C GLY A 37 9.36 1.28 -3.68
N ARG A 38 10.17 0.25 -3.95
CA ARG A 38 11.48 0.52 -4.55
C ARG A 38 11.22 0.82 -6.01
N ILE A 39 10.81 2.05 -6.31
CA ILE A 39 10.92 2.58 -7.66
C ILE A 39 12.42 2.66 -7.91
N HIS A 40 12.96 1.74 -8.70
CA HIS A 40 14.30 1.89 -9.27
C HIS A 40 14.22 3.00 -10.31
N GLN A 41 14.23 4.25 -9.85
CA GLN A 41 14.45 5.40 -10.71
C GLN A 41 15.95 5.45 -11.00
N MET A 42 16.36 4.83 -12.10
CA MET A 42 17.68 5.06 -12.68
C MET A 42 17.64 6.44 -13.32
N THR A 43 18.01 7.48 -12.58
CA THR A 43 18.30 8.79 -13.16
C THR A 43 19.67 8.71 -13.82
N GLU A 44 19.73 8.10 -14.99
CA GLU A 44 20.90 8.24 -15.85
C GLU A 44 20.87 9.67 -16.43
N GLY A 45 21.98 10.37 -16.30
CA GLY A 45 22.09 11.79 -16.59
C GLY A 45 21.56 12.13 -17.97
N GLN A 46 20.76 13.20 -18.01
CA GLN A 46 20.21 13.83 -19.20
C GLN A 46 21.30 14.03 -20.28
N GLN A 47 21.33 13.14 -21.27
CA GLN A 47 22.16 13.28 -22.44
C GLN A 47 21.26 13.35 -23.68
N ASN A 48 21.27 14.52 -24.32
CA ASN A 48 20.75 14.77 -25.68
C ASN A 48 19.22 14.77 -25.89
N GLY A 49 18.48 15.63 -25.18
CA GLY A 49 17.27 16.27 -25.72
C GLY A 49 16.14 15.35 -26.21
N ARG A 50 16.08 14.10 -25.72
CA ARG A 50 15.03 13.14 -26.02
C ARG A 50 14.33 12.78 -24.71
N SER A 51 13.01 12.82 -24.75
CA SER A 51 12.10 12.51 -23.64
C SER A 51 12.61 11.27 -22.90
N GLY A 52 12.92 11.42 -21.61
CA GLY A 52 13.33 10.30 -20.77
C GLY A 52 12.26 9.20 -20.83
N TYR A 53 12.69 7.96 -21.01
CA TYR A 53 11.79 6.82 -20.95
C TYR A 53 11.25 6.71 -19.52
N ASP A 54 9.96 7.02 -19.35
CA ASP A 54 9.29 7.11 -18.05
C ASP A 54 8.67 5.76 -17.68
N PHE A 55 9.52 4.73 -17.57
CA PHE A 55 9.07 3.38 -17.27
C PHE A 55 9.02 3.15 -15.75
N ALA A 56 7.88 2.70 -15.24
CA ALA A 56 7.70 2.37 -13.83
C ALA A 56 7.24 0.91 -13.67
N THR A 57 7.81 0.22 -12.69
CA THR A 57 7.36 -1.13 -12.27
C THR A 57 6.95 -1.09 -10.80
N VAL A 58 5.77 -1.64 -10.51
CA VAL A 58 5.18 -1.71 -9.18
C VAL A 58 4.78 -3.15 -8.89
N ILE A 59 5.18 -3.67 -7.73
CA ILE A 59 4.71 -4.97 -7.23
C ILE A 59 3.54 -4.72 -6.29
N LEU A 60 2.44 -5.42 -6.51
CA LEU A 60 1.18 -5.26 -5.79
C LEU A 60 0.77 -6.59 -5.17
N ASP A 61 0.41 -6.57 -3.89
CA ASP A 61 -0.18 -7.70 -3.16
C ASP A 61 -1.68 -7.81 -3.49
N ALA A 62 -1.95 -8.08 -4.77
CA ALA A 62 -3.27 -8.36 -5.30
C ALA A 62 -3.17 -9.22 -6.58
N PRO A 63 -4.17 -10.09 -6.85
CA PRO A 63 -4.22 -10.88 -8.08
C PRO A 63 -4.21 -10.00 -9.34
N ALA A 64 -3.49 -10.44 -10.37
CA ALA A 64 -3.27 -9.67 -11.60
C ALA A 64 -4.58 -9.26 -12.30
N ASP A 65 -5.58 -10.14 -12.33
CA ASP A 65 -6.86 -9.86 -12.98
C ASP A 65 -7.63 -8.75 -12.25
N LYS A 66 -7.54 -8.71 -10.91
CA LYS A 66 -8.17 -7.67 -10.10
C LYS A 66 -7.47 -6.33 -10.28
N VAL A 67 -6.14 -6.32 -10.35
CA VAL A 67 -5.37 -5.11 -10.63
C VAL A 67 -5.73 -4.56 -12.01
N PHE A 68 -5.77 -5.41 -13.03
CA PHE A 68 -6.13 -5.01 -14.38
C PHE A 68 -7.57 -4.46 -14.46
N SER A 69 -8.55 -5.17 -13.90
CA SER A 69 -9.95 -4.74 -13.92
C SER A 69 -10.14 -3.40 -13.20
N THR A 70 -9.44 -3.21 -12.08
CA THR A 70 -9.48 -1.95 -11.31
C THR A 70 -8.87 -0.80 -12.12
N ALA A 71 -7.71 -1.01 -12.75
CA ALA A 71 -7.08 0.01 -13.60
C ALA A 71 -7.98 0.39 -14.77
N LEU A 72 -8.63 -0.59 -15.41
CA LEU A 72 -9.58 -0.35 -16.50
C LEU A 72 -10.82 0.43 -16.02
N GLU A 73 -11.38 0.07 -14.87
CA GLU A 73 -12.52 0.78 -14.29
C GLU A 73 -12.17 2.23 -13.94
N MET A 74 -10.99 2.45 -13.34
CA MET A 74 -10.48 3.79 -13.03
C MET A 74 -10.28 4.62 -14.30
N ALA A 75 -9.71 4.04 -15.35
CA ALA A 75 -9.56 4.72 -16.64
C ALA A 75 -10.91 5.09 -17.27
N ARG A 76 -11.92 4.20 -17.17
CA ARG A 76 -13.28 4.48 -17.68
C ARG A 76 -14.00 5.60 -16.93
N LYS A 77 -13.75 5.73 -15.62
CA LYS A 77 -14.34 6.78 -14.79
C LYS A 77 -13.64 8.13 -14.93
N ASN A 78 -12.41 8.16 -15.42
CA ASN A 78 -11.63 9.38 -15.56
C ASN A 78 -11.85 10.01 -16.94
N THR A 79 -12.62 11.11 -17.00
CA THR A 79 -12.91 11.84 -18.25
C THR A 79 -11.70 12.51 -18.89
N SER A 80 -10.61 12.71 -18.13
CA SER A 80 -9.36 13.27 -18.66
C SER A 80 -8.54 12.24 -19.45
N VAL A 81 -8.86 10.96 -19.31
CA VAL A 81 -8.14 9.84 -19.91
C VAL A 81 -8.98 9.21 -21.02
N ARG A 82 -8.35 8.92 -22.16
CA ARG A 82 -8.96 8.18 -23.27
C ARG A 82 -8.35 6.79 -23.37
N ILE A 83 -9.18 5.76 -23.37
CA ILE A 83 -8.71 4.39 -23.60
C ILE A 83 -8.48 4.21 -25.10
N LEU A 84 -7.24 3.90 -25.49
CA LEU A 84 -6.86 3.64 -26.88
C LEU A 84 -7.00 2.16 -27.23
N MET A 85 -6.64 1.28 -26.29
CA MET A 85 -6.68 -0.17 -26.47
C MET A 85 -6.84 -0.87 -25.12
N GLN A 86 -7.58 -1.97 -25.10
CA GLN A 86 -7.69 -2.87 -23.96
C GLN A 86 -7.58 -4.31 -24.46
N ASP A 87 -6.76 -5.11 -23.80
CA ASP A 87 -6.65 -6.55 -24.03
C ASP A 87 -6.67 -7.26 -22.67
N PRO A 88 -7.85 -7.72 -22.22
CA PRO A 88 -7.99 -8.44 -20.96
C PRO A 88 -7.25 -9.77 -20.94
N SER A 89 -7.05 -10.42 -22.09
CA SER A 89 -6.35 -11.71 -22.17
C SER A 89 -4.87 -11.57 -21.87
N GLN A 90 -4.29 -10.44 -22.27
CA GLN A 90 -2.89 -10.09 -22.00
C GLN A 90 -2.75 -9.15 -20.78
N ARG A 91 -3.86 -8.77 -20.13
CA ARG A 91 -3.90 -7.72 -19.08
C ARG A 91 -3.14 -6.46 -19.47
N ARG A 92 -3.39 -6.01 -20.70
CA ARG A 92 -2.78 -4.82 -21.29
C ARG A 92 -3.81 -3.73 -21.50
N LEU A 93 -3.46 -2.51 -21.11
CA LEU A 93 -4.30 -1.33 -21.25
C LEU A 93 -3.46 -0.19 -21.79
N GLN A 94 -3.92 0.45 -22.85
CA GLN A 94 -3.27 1.65 -23.39
C GLN A 94 -4.23 2.82 -23.27
N ILE A 95 -3.72 3.92 -22.72
CA ILE A 95 -4.48 5.14 -22.47
C ILE A 95 -3.73 6.36 -23.02
N ALA A 96 -4.48 7.42 -23.31
CA ALA A 96 -3.96 8.73 -23.62
C ALA A 96 -4.49 9.79 -22.65
N GLU A 97 -3.61 10.69 -22.23
CA GLU A 97 -3.94 11.88 -21.45
C GLU A 97 -3.30 13.09 -22.15
N GLY A 98 -4.12 13.91 -22.80
CA GLY A 98 -3.63 14.95 -23.71
C GLY A 98 -2.82 14.36 -24.87
N ASP A 99 -1.57 14.81 -25.01
CA ASP A 99 -0.64 14.35 -26.04
C ASP A 99 0.25 13.17 -25.58
N ARG A 100 0.07 12.70 -24.35
CA ARG A 100 0.85 11.59 -23.78
C ARG A 100 0.09 10.29 -23.89
N THR A 101 0.79 9.22 -24.23
CA THR A 101 0.26 7.87 -24.22
C THR A 101 0.97 7.06 -23.15
N ALA A 102 0.22 6.27 -22.40
CA ALA A 102 0.75 5.32 -21.43
C ALA A 102 0.24 3.91 -21.73
N THR A 103 1.10 2.93 -21.57
CA THR A 103 0.81 1.49 -21.66
C THR A 103 0.97 0.87 -20.28
N LEU A 104 -0.13 0.35 -19.74
CA LEU A 104 -0.14 -0.54 -18.60
C LEU A 104 -0.07 -1.99 -19.06
N ASN A 105 0.78 -2.77 -18.39
CA ASN A 105 0.82 -4.23 -18.52
C ASN A 105 0.85 -4.86 -17.13
N VAL A 106 -0.01 -5.85 -16.87
CA VAL A 106 -0.06 -6.55 -15.58
C VAL A 106 0.34 -8.01 -15.77
N ALA A 107 1.45 -8.38 -15.16
CA ALA A 107 1.93 -9.75 -15.11
C ALA A 107 1.58 -10.41 -13.77
N VAL A 108 1.37 -11.72 -13.82
CA VAL A 108 1.25 -12.56 -12.61
C VAL A 108 2.67 -12.76 -12.05
N PHE A 109 2.87 -12.45 -10.77
CA PHE A 109 4.11 -12.79 -10.08
C PHE A 109 3.93 -14.09 -9.29
N ASN A 110 2.82 -14.22 -8.57
CA ASN A 110 2.28 -15.46 -8.01
C ASN A 110 0.74 -15.32 -7.88
N ASP A 111 0.08 -16.24 -7.20
CA ASP A 111 -1.39 -16.29 -7.12
C ASP A 111 -2.02 -15.02 -6.51
N ASP A 112 -1.34 -14.40 -5.54
CA ASP A 112 -1.83 -13.23 -4.80
C ASP A 112 -1.06 -11.94 -5.12
N VAL A 113 0.08 -12.03 -5.82
CA VAL A 113 0.97 -10.90 -6.13
C VAL A 113 1.05 -10.69 -7.64
N SER A 114 0.98 -9.44 -8.05
CA SER A 114 1.14 -9.04 -9.44
C SER A 114 2.20 -7.97 -9.63
N GLN A 115 2.73 -7.91 -10.85
CA GLN A 115 3.64 -6.88 -11.30
C GLN A 115 2.94 -5.98 -12.31
N LEU A 116 2.75 -4.71 -11.96
CA LEU A 116 2.25 -3.68 -12.84
C LEU A 116 3.42 -2.93 -13.47
N MET A 117 3.38 -2.80 -14.78
CA MET A 117 4.37 -2.11 -15.60
C MET A 117 3.69 -0.95 -16.33
N ILE A 118 4.29 0.23 -16.30
CA ILE A 118 3.78 1.46 -16.92
C ILE A 118 4.88 2.03 -17.82
N ALA A 119 4.55 2.33 -19.07
CA ALA A 119 5.48 2.81 -20.10
C ALA A 119 4.85 3.87 -21.01
#